data_AF-A0AA35IRR5-F1
#
_entry.id   AF-A0AA35IRR5-F1
#
_cell.length_a   1.000
_cell.length_b   1.000
_cell.length_c   1.000
_cell.angle_alpha   90.00
_cell.angle_beta   90.00
_cell.angle_gamma   90.00
#
_symmetry.space_group_name_H-M   'P 1'
#
loop_
_entity.id
_entity.type
_entity.pdbx_description
1 polymer ?
#
loop_
_entity_poly.entity_id
_entity_poly.type
_entity_poly.pdbx_seq_one_letter_code
_entity_poly.pdbx_strand_id
1 'polypeptide(L)'
;MATKRTLRYAQIACACIWCLFSAGIVFGFAALKPILISEGVYHELCDSENGDELLCTAQDLKLNFIFALSATVTNVMALPVGKILDMYGPRVCGIIGSGLLFLACGNFISAKHLASIWDPYLVGYTFLAIAGPFVFISCFQLANSFPQRSGTILALLTGSFDSSSALFLIYRLLYQNWYPNLNVSKFFTIYLFVPLFILVCQLTIMPHSSYKTVNHIAKIAVEGLDEDGRLIEGDTGSGIIPDEQERRSLISMEDEEGPIATSPSRKQRRKSVLETYVEGKLLKKSGGIFGVLHGKSALEQIKSPWFYLMLLFTLVAMLRINYFIATVRTQEEYLLNDPELALKLNSIFDMLLPLGGAISIPFIGLLLDHTDTLTTLTVLFTISIAIGIFGLIPNSFICNLVGIALLVVYRPFYYTVVSDYSSKVFGFDTFGTVYGLLSCICGIFNMSQNLLDKWTHTTFNMNPFPINFMLVILTVVFSLIVTFFIRSQILQRSKDARTFPSNYQTI
;
A
#
# COMPACT_ATOMS: atom_id res chain seq x y z
N MET A 1 1.78 35.69 7.00
CA MET A 1 0.99 34.63 6.32
C MET A 1 1.81 33.85 5.29
N ALA A 2 2.66 34.51 4.47
CA ALA A 2 3.52 33.85 3.47
C ALA A 2 4.51 32.82 4.06
N THR A 3 5.18 33.12 5.17
CA THR A 3 6.16 32.24 5.84
C THR A 3 5.57 30.89 6.29
N LYS A 4 4.30 30.87 6.72
CA LYS A 4 3.60 29.63 7.13
C LYS A 4 3.24 28.75 5.93
N ARG A 5 2.92 29.34 4.76
CA ARG A 5 2.67 28.58 3.52
C ARG A 5 3.95 27.98 2.96
N THR A 6 5.04 28.75 2.90
CA THR A 6 6.34 28.26 2.42
C THR A 6 6.84 27.09 3.27
N LEU A 7 6.66 27.16 4.60
CA LEU A 7 6.99 26.05 5.51
C LEU A 7 6.19 24.78 5.22
N ARG A 8 4.88 24.89 4.94
CA ARG A 8 4.02 23.74 4.61
C ARG A 8 4.40 23.10 3.27
N TYR A 9 4.78 23.89 2.27
CA TYR A 9 5.31 23.35 1.01
C TYR A 9 6.66 22.65 1.21
N ALA A 10 7.54 23.25 2.02
CA ALA A 10 8.82 22.63 2.38
C ALA A 10 8.61 21.30 3.13
N GLN A 11 7.66 21.23 4.07
CA GLN A 11 7.28 20.00 4.77
C GLN A 11 6.89 18.88 3.81
N ILE A 12 6.01 19.19 2.84
CA ILE A 12 5.56 18.19 1.84
C ILE A 12 6.70 17.78 0.93
N ALA A 13 7.51 18.73 0.45
CA ALA A 13 8.66 18.42 -0.41
C ALA A 13 9.67 17.51 0.32
N CYS A 14 10.04 17.85 1.56
CA CYS A 14 10.88 16.98 2.38
C CYS A 14 10.24 15.61 2.58
N ALA A 15 8.92 15.56 2.79
CA ALA A 15 8.19 14.31 2.97
C ALA A 15 8.22 13.40 1.75
N CYS A 16 7.99 13.96 0.57
CA CYS A 16 8.13 13.21 -0.68
C CYS A 16 9.56 12.70 -0.85
N ILE A 17 10.57 13.53 -0.58
CA ILE A 17 11.98 13.15 -0.70
C ILE A 17 12.31 11.99 0.24
N TRP A 18 12.02 12.10 1.53
CA TRP A 18 12.35 11.01 2.43
C TRP A 18 11.51 9.76 2.15
N CYS A 19 10.24 9.89 1.73
CA CYS A 19 9.42 8.74 1.36
C CYS A 19 10.01 8.01 0.15
N LEU A 20 10.49 8.76 -0.85
CA LEU A 20 11.19 8.22 -2.01
C LEU A 20 12.47 7.47 -1.62
N PHE A 21 13.16 7.87 -0.56
CA PHE A 21 14.42 7.24 -0.19
C PHE A 21 14.31 6.17 0.90
N SER A 22 13.21 6.07 1.66
CA SER A 22 13.15 5.15 2.80
C SER A 22 11.86 4.36 2.98
N ALA A 23 10.75 4.75 2.37
CA ALA A 23 9.44 4.26 2.82
C ALA A 23 9.10 2.85 2.32
N GLY A 24 9.40 2.53 1.07
CA GLY A 24 9.06 1.25 0.41
C GLY A 24 10.24 0.56 -0.26
N ILE A 25 11.48 0.90 0.10
CA ILE A 25 12.71 0.39 -0.55
C ILE A 25 12.81 -1.15 -0.51
N VAL A 26 12.21 -1.78 0.50
CA VAL A 26 12.17 -3.23 0.70
C VAL A 26 11.49 -3.96 -0.47
N PHE A 27 10.57 -3.29 -1.17
CA PHE A 27 9.91 -3.85 -2.36
C PHE A 27 10.77 -3.80 -3.62
N GLY A 28 11.90 -3.09 -3.60
CA GLY A 28 12.93 -3.13 -4.65
C GLY A 28 13.88 -4.32 -4.55
N PHE A 29 13.49 -5.40 -3.85
CA PHE A 29 14.35 -6.55 -3.60
C PHE A 29 14.84 -7.24 -4.89
N ALA A 30 14.02 -7.25 -5.95
CA ALA A 30 14.39 -7.83 -7.25
C ALA A 30 15.66 -7.18 -7.84
N ALA A 31 15.86 -5.87 -7.60
CA ALA A 31 17.08 -5.16 -8.01
C ALA A 31 18.27 -5.39 -7.05
N LEU A 32 17.99 -5.61 -5.75
CA LEU A 32 19.04 -5.85 -4.74
C LEU A 32 19.58 -7.29 -4.78
N LYS A 33 18.70 -8.27 -5.03
CA LYS A 33 19.02 -9.71 -5.02
C LYS A 33 20.22 -10.08 -5.92
N PRO A 34 20.33 -9.61 -7.18
CA PRO A 34 21.50 -9.86 -8.02
C PRO A 34 22.82 -9.35 -7.42
N ILE A 35 22.79 -8.22 -6.71
CA ILE A 35 23.99 -7.66 -6.06
C ILE A 35 24.42 -8.55 -4.91
N LEU A 36 23.48 -9.00 -4.06
CA LEU A 36 23.76 -9.92 -2.96
C LEU A 36 24.37 -11.25 -3.46
N ILE A 37 23.84 -11.78 -4.56
CA ILE A 37 24.39 -12.98 -5.22
C ILE A 37 25.83 -12.70 -5.70
N SER A 38 26.07 -11.56 -6.35
CA SER A 38 27.42 -11.20 -6.83
C SER A 38 28.45 -10.95 -5.72
N GLU A 39 28.00 -10.55 -4.53
CA GLU A 39 28.85 -10.40 -3.34
C GLU A 39 29.08 -11.73 -2.60
N GLY A 40 28.50 -12.83 -3.08
CA GLY A 40 28.66 -14.15 -2.49
C GLY A 40 27.85 -14.36 -1.20
N VAL A 41 26.79 -13.60 -0.98
CA VAL A 41 25.95 -13.72 0.23
C VAL A 41 25.21 -15.06 0.22
N TYR A 42 25.41 -15.86 1.27
CA TYR A 42 24.93 -17.24 1.41
C TYR A 42 25.48 -18.25 0.41
N HIS A 43 26.63 -17.97 -0.20
CA HIS A 43 27.27 -18.93 -1.11
C HIS A 43 27.70 -20.21 -0.40
N GLU A 44 27.90 -20.16 0.92
CA GLU A 44 28.20 -21.31 1.78
C GLU A 44 27.07 -22.34 1.87
N LEU A 45 25.83 -21.97 1.49
CA LEU A 45 24.70 -22.89 1.43
C LEU A 45 24.71 -23.75 0.16
N CYS A 46 25.59 -23.46 -0.79
CA CYS A 46 25.71 -24.20 -2.03
C CYS A 46 26.69 -25.37 -1.88
N ASP A 47 26.21 -26.59 -2.11
CA ASP A 47 27.06 -27.78 -2.15
C ASP A 47 27.95 -27.76 -3.40
N SER A 48 29.24 -28.07 -3.24
CA SER A 48 30.24 -28.05 -4.32
C SER A 48 30.06 -29.17 -5.37
N GLU A 49 29.13 -30.10 -5.16
CA GLU A 49 28.91 -31.25 -6.05
C GLU A 49 28.00 -30.95 -7.26
N ASN A 50 27.21 -29.88 -7.21
CA ASN A 50 26.40 -29.42 -8.35
C ASN A 50 27.18 -28.36 -9.12
N GLY A 51 28.05 -28.82 -10.03
CA GLY A 51 28.92 -27.95 -10.84
C GLY A 51 28.18 -26.84 -11.60
N ASP A 52 28.86 -25.70 -11.73
CA ASP A 52 28.61 -24.59 -12.67
C ASP A 52 27.22 -23.90 -12.71
N GLU A 53 26.35 -24.09 -11.71
CA GLU A 53 25.20 -23.19 -11.54
C GLU A 53 25.58 -21.92 -10.77
N LEU A 54 25.40 -20.75 -11.40
CA LEU A 54 25.65 -19.41 -10.83
C LEU A 54 24.83 -19.09 -9.56
N LEU A 55 23.82 -19.90 -9.23
CA LEU A 55 22.90 -19.71 -8.11
C LEU A 55 22.33 -21.07 -7.67
N CYS A 56 22.63 -21.51 -6.44
CA CYS A 56 22.06 -22.75 -5.94
C CYS A 56 20.66 -22.54 -5.34
N THR A 57 19.85 -23.60 -5.38
CA THR A 57 18.49 -23.62 -4.81
C THR A 57 18.43 -23.17 -3.34
N ALA A 58 19.38 -23.61 -2.50
CA ALA A 58 19.40 -23.26 -1.08
C ALA A 58 19.68 -21.76 -0.84
N GLN A 59 20.58 -21.17 -1.64
CA GLN A 59 20.88 -19.74 -1.62
C GLN A 59 19.66 -18.93 -2.08
N ASP A 60 18.98 -19.35 -3.15
CA ASP A 60 17.81 -18.62 -3.67
C ASP A 60 16.65 -18.60 -2.66
N LEU A 61 16.33 -19.76 -2.07
CA LEU A 61 15.29 -19.88 -1.05
C LEU A 61 15.60 -19.01 0.18
N LYS A 62 16.86 -18.95 0.62
CA LYS A 62 17.29 -18.12 1.75
C LYS A 62 17.15 -16.63 1.43
N LEU A 63 17.49 -16.20 0.22
CA LEU A 63 17.31 -14.82 -0.23
C LEU A 63 15.82 -14.46 -0.34
N ASN A 64 15.00 -15.31 -0.94
CA ASN A 64 13.55 -15.08 -1.05
C ASN A 64 12.87 -15.02 0.33
N PHE A 65 13.38 -15.80 1.30
CA PHE A 65 12.93 -15.73 2.69
C PHE A 65 13.16 -14.37 3.34
N ILE A 66 14.30 -13.70 3.08
CA ILE A 66 14.57 -12.35 3.59
C ILE A 66 13.47 -11.38 3.14
N PHE A 67 13.13 -11.43 1.85
CA PHE A 67 12.08 -10.59 1.29
C PHE A 67 10.70 -10.93 1.87
N ALA A 68 10.34 -12.22 1.93
CA ALA A 68 9.06 -12.66 2.47
C ALA A 68 8.86 -12.20 3.92
N LEU A 69 9.87 -12.40 4.78
CA LEU A 69 9.85 -11.95 6.17
C LEU A 69 9.70 -10.42 6.26
N SER A 70 10.48 -9.69 5.47
CA SER A 70 10.49 -8.23 5.51
C SER A 70 9.17 -7.62 4.98
N ALA A 71 8.58 -8.21 3.93
CA ALA A 71 7.25 -7.85 3.45
C ALA A 71 6.18 -8.14 4.52
N THR A 72 6.24 -9.28 5.20
CA THR A 72 5.35 -9.61 6.32
C THR A 72 5.47 -8.58 7.45
N VAL A 73 6.68 -8.30 7.90
CA VAL A 73 6.94 -7.36 8.99
C VAL A 73 6.46 -5.95 8.65
N THR A 74 6.68 -5.48 7.42
CA THR A 74 6.19 -4.17 6.95
C THR A 74 4.68 -4.02 7.14
N ASN A 75 3.91 -5.04 6.75
CA ASN A 75 2.44 -5.02 6.85
C ASN A 75 1.94 -5.18 8.29
N VAL A 76 2.58 -6.06 9.07
CA VAL A 76 2.22 -6.27 10.48
C VAL A 76 2.51 -5.00 11.30
N MET A 77 3.62 -4.31 11.02
CA MET A 77 4.01 -3.09 11.73
C MET A 77 3.13 -1.88 11.42
N ALA A 78 2.37 -1.87 10.34
CA ALA A 78 1.45 -0.77 10.04
C ALA A 78 0.42 -0.52 11.16
N LEU A 79 -0.07 -1.58 11.81
CA LEU A 79 -1.06 -1.51 12.90
C LEU A 79 -0.48 -0.83 14.17
N PRO A 80 0.62 -1.31 14.78
CA PRO A 80 1.20 -0.65 15.95
C PRO A 80 1.73 0.74 15.63
N VAL A 81 2.27 0.98 14.43
CA VAL A 81 2.72 2.32 14.01
C VAL A 81 1.57 3.30 13.99
N GLY A 82 0.39 2.91 13.46
CA GLY A 82 -0.80 3.75 13.49
C GLY A 82 -1.19 4.16 14.92
N LYS A 83 -1.17 3.21 15.86
CA LYS A 83 -1.44 3.49 17.28
C LYS A 83 -0.41 4.43 17.92
N ILE A 84 0.88 4.24 17.61
CA ILE A 84 1.95 5.13 18.10
C ILE A 84 1.79 6.53 17.54
N LEU A 85 1.42 6.66 16.26
CA LEU A 85 1.18 7.93 15.60
C LEU A 85 0.01 8.68 16.24
N ASP A 86 -1.08 7.98 16.58
CA ASP A 86 -2.24 8.58 17.22
C ASP A 86 -1.94 9.03 18.66
N MET A 87 -1.13 8.27 19.43
CA MET A 87 -0.83 8.60 20.83
C MET A 87 0.31 9.62 21.01
N TYR A 88 1.39 9.48 20.24
CA TYR A 88 2.63 10.26 20.43
C TYR A 88 2.91 11.27 19.32
N GLY A 89 2.15 11.19 18.23
CA GLY A 89 2.25 12.12 17.11
C GLY A 89 3.34 11.79 16.09
N PRO A 90 3.40 12.56 14.99
CA PRO A 90 4.17 12.23 13.80
C PRO A 90 5.68 12.35 14.00
N ARG A 91 6.13 13.29 14.85
CA ARG A 91 7.56 13.47 15.14
C ARG A 91 8.18 12.25 15.81
N VAL A 92 7.49 11.68 16.79
CA VAL A 92 7.99 10.50 17.51
C VAL A 92 8.08 9.31 16.55
N CYS A 93 7.07 9.10 15.71
CA CYS A 93 7.13 8.10 14.65
C CYS A 93 8.32 8.31 13.71
N GLY A 94 8.54 9.54 13.24
CA GLY A 94 9.66 9.85 12.35
C GLY A 94 11.03 9.66 13.00
N ILE A 95 11.19 10.01 14.27
CA ILE A 95 12.44 9.79 15.03
C ILE A 95 12.70 8.29 15.23
N ILE A 96 11.67 7.51 15.58
CA ILE A 96 11.78 6.05 15.70
C ILE A 96 12.15 5.44 14.34
N GLY A 97 11.49 5.87 13.26
CA GLY A 97 11.78 5.41 11.89
C GLY A 97 13.23 5.72 11.47
N SER A 98 13.71 6.95 11.72
CA SER A 98 15.11 7.32 11.47
C SER A 98 16.08 6.47 12.30
N GLY A 99 15.81 6.25 13.59
CA GLY A 99 16.62 5.40 14.45
C GLY A 99 16.72 3.96 13.95
N LEU A 100 15.60 3.39 13.49
CA LEU A 100 15.57 2.05 12.90
C LEU A 100 16.35 1.96 11.58
N LEU A 101 16.29 3.00 10.73
CA LEU A 101 17.13 3.09 9.54
C LEU A 101 18.61 3.17 9.89
N PHE A 102 19.00 3.93 10.92
CA PHE A 102 20.38 3.95 11.43
C PHE A 102 20.83 2.55 11.87
N LEU A 103 19.99 1.82 12.62
CA LEU A 103 20.28 0.46 13.04
C LEU A 103 20.43 -0.49 11.84
N ALA A 104 19.57 -0.38 10.84
CA ALA A 104 19.67 -1.15 9.60
C ALA A 104 21.00 -0.89 8.88
N CYS A 105 21.35 0.39 8.68
CA CYS A 105 22.62 0.77 8.05
C CYS A 105 23.82 0.26 8.84
N GLY A 106 23.81 0.43 10.17
CA GLY A 106 24.88 -0.04 11.06
C GLY A 106 25.09 -1.55 10.97
N ASN A 107 24.01 -2.33 10.81
CA ASN A 107 24.07 -3.77 10.62
C ASN A 107 24.71 -4.16 9.29
N PHE A 108 24.31 -3.53 8.18
CA PHE A 108 24.93 -3.78 6.86
C PHE A 108 26.39 -3.34 6.77
N ILE A 109 26.75 -2.24 7.44
CA ILE A 109 28.15 -1.76 7.52
C ILE A 109 29.00 -2.76 8.30
N SER A 110 28.47 -3.28 9.41
CA SER A 110 29.18 -4.19 10.31
C SER A 110 28.93 -5.67 9.99
N ALA A 111 28.39 -5.99 8.81
CA ALA A 111 27.91 -7.33 8.46
C ALA A 111 28.97 -8.42 8.66
N LYS A 112 30.23 -8.14 8.28
CA LYS A 112 31.35 -9.09 8.44
C LYS A 112 31.64 -9.45 9.90
N HIS A 113 31.49 -8.49 10.81
CA HIS A 113 31.72 -8.72 12.24
C HIS A 113 30.52 -9.36 12.92
N LEU A 114 29.31 -9.02 12.49
CA LEU A 114 28.05 -9.50 13.06
C LEU A 114 27.64 -10.89 12.57
N ALA A 115 28.20 -11.36 11.45
CA ALA A 115 27.90 -12.68 10.87
C ALA A 115 28.10 -13.85 11.85
N SER A 116 28.98 -13.70 12.85
CA SER A 116 29.18 -14.73 13.89
C SER A 116 28.09 -14.76 14.97
N ILE A 117 27.29 -13.70 15.11
CA ILE A 117 26.28 -13.56 16.18
C ILE A 117 24.89 -13.85 15.62
N TRP A 118 24.55 -13.24 14.48
CA TRP A 118 23.29 -13.41 13.80
C TRP A 118 23.44 -13.12 12.31
N ASP A 119 22.39 -13.39 11.55
CA ASP A 119 22.33 -13.11 10.12
C ASP A 119 22.16 -11.60 9.84
N PRO A 120 23.22 -10.88 9.42
CA PRO A 120 23.20 -9.42 9.33
C PRO A 120 22.30 -8.94 8.18
N TYR A 121 22.19 -9.70 7.09
CA TYR A 121 21.35 -9.33 5.95
C TYR A 121 19.88 -9.50 6.28
N LEU A 122 19.50 -10.59 6.94
CA LEU A 122 18.13 -10.82 7.41
C LEU A 122 17.69 -9.74 8.42
N VAL A 123 18.50 -9.50 9.46
CA VAL A 123 18.17 -8.54 10.51
C VAL A 123 18.20 -7.10 9.96
N GLY A 124 19.18 -6.76 9.12
CA GLY A 124 19.29 -5.44 8.50
C GLY A 124 18.10 -5.12 7.60
N TYR A 125 17.68 -6.07 6.75
CA TYR A 125 16.55 -5.89 5.86
C TYR A 125 15.22 -5.84 6.63
N THR A 126 15.10 -6.60 7.72
CA THR A 126 13.95 -6.53 8.62
C THR A 126 13.85 -5.15 9.30
N PHE A 127 14.96 -4.55 9.74
CA PHE A 127 14.94 -3.19 10.28
C PHE A 127 14.53 -2.13 9.24
N LEU A 128 14.95 -2.27 7.98
CA LEU A 128 14.44 -1.43 6.89
C LEU A 128 12.92 -1.56 6.73
N ALA A 129 12.40 -2.79 6.80
CA ALA A 129 10.96 -3.06 6.72
C ALA A 129 10.15 -2.48 7.88
N ILE A 130 10.68 -2.48 9.10
CA ILE A 130 10.01 -1.84 10.24
C ILE A 130 10.05 -0.31 10.09
N ALA A 131 11.16 0.25 9.62
CA ALA A 131 11.33 1.69 9.51
C ALA A 131 10.41 2.34 8.46
N GLY A 132 10.14 1.65 7.35
CA GLY A 132 9.30 2.14 6.25
C GLY A 132 7.94 2.68 6.70
N PRO A 133 7.09 1.87 7.37
CA PRO A 133 5.80 2.31 7.91
C PRO A 133 5.90 3.49 8.88
N PHE A 134 6.90 3.53 9.75
CA PHE A 134 7.10 4.63 10.71
C PHE A 134 7.28 5.98 9.99
N VAL A 135 8.11 6.00 8.95
CA VAL A 135 8.36 7.21 8.17
C VAL A 135 7.16 7.53 7.27
N PHE A 136 6.58 6.53 6.61
CA PHE A 136 5.48 6.72 5.66
C PHE A 136 4.17 7.22 6.30
N ILE A 137 3.66 6.49 7.29
CA ILE A 137 2.33 6.75 7.87
C ILE A 137 2.31 8.12 8.58
N SER A 138 3.44 8.50 9.20
CA SER A 138 3.58 9.81 9.85
C SER A 138 3.38 11.00 8.90
N CYS A 139 3.59 10.81 7.59
CA CYS A 139 3.49 11.87 6.58
C CYS A 139 2.06 12.17 6.16
N PHE A 140 1.10 11.27 6.39
CA PHE A 140 -0.29 11.47 5.97
C PHE A 140 -0.92 12.70 6.62
N GLN A 141 -0.44 13.09 7.79
CA GLN A 141 -0.86 14.31 8.47
C GLN A 141 -0.53 15.59 7.69
N LEU A 142 0.49 15.55 6.84
CA LEU A 142 0.89 16.69 6.02
C LEU A 142 -0.12 16.98 4.90
N ALA A 143 -0.90 15.99 4.46
CA ALA A 143 -1.97 16.20 3.47
C ALA A 143 -3.01 17.23 3.95
N ASN A 144 -3.22 17.34 5.27
CA ASN A 144 -4.15 18.30 5.86
C ASN A 144 -3.60 19.74 5.93
N SER A 145 -2.31 19.93 5.64
CA SER A 145 -1.73 21.30 5.57
C SER A 145 -2.36 22.13 4.45
N PHE A 146 -2.96 21.47 3.45
CA PHE A 146 -3.72 22.08 2.36
C PHE A 146 -5.03 21.29 2.11
N PRO A 147 -6.12 21.59 2.84
CA PRO A 147 -7.38 20.86 2.76
C PRO A 147 -7.95 20.74 1.33
N GLN A 148 -7.87 21.82 0.55
CA GLN A 148 -8.34 21.85 -0.85
C GLN A 148 -7.53 20.94 -1.81
N ARG A 149 -6.37 20.41 -1.40
CA ARG A 149 -5.47 19.57 -2.22
C ARG A 149 -4.99 18.31 -1.49
N SER A 150 -5.69 17.92 -0.41
CA SER A 150 -5.27 16.81 0.46
C SER A 150 -5.16 15.48 -0.29
N GLY A 151 -6.13 15.17 -1.16
CA GLY A 151 -6.11 13.97 -2.00
C GLY A 151 -4.90 13.92 -2.93
N THR A 152 -4.54 15.03 -3.58
CA THR A 152 -3.36 15.11 -4.46
C THR A 152 -2.05 14.94 -3.68
N ILE A 153 -1.97 15.52 -2.46
CA ILE A 153 -0.78 15.38 -1.61
C ILE A 153 -0.63 13.93 -1.13
N LEU A 154 -1.73 13.29 -0.73
CA LEU A 154 -1.73 11.89 -0.33
C LEU A 154 -1.33 10.97 -1.50
N ALA A 155 -1.87 11.22 -2.69
CA ALA A 155 -1.50 10.52 -3.91
C ALA A 155 0.01 10.66 -4.22
N LEU A 156 0.56 11.87 -4.08
CA LEU A 156 1.99 12.12 -4.28
C LEU A 156 2.87 11.38 -3.24
N LEU A 157 2.45 11.35 -1.97
CA LEU A 157 3.16 10.63 -0.91
C LEU A 157 3.13 9.12 -1.13
N THR A 158 1.98 8.55 -1.48
CA THR A 158 1.84 7.13 -1.83
C THR A 158 2.64 6.78 -3.08
N GLY A 159 2.70 7.68 -4.07
CA GLY A 159 3.58 7.49 -5.22
C GLY A 159 5.04 7.53 -4.91
N SER A 160 5.45 8.40 -3.99
CA SER A 160 6.83 8.43 -3.50
C SER A 160 7.18 7.11 -2.80
N PHE A 161 6.24 6.51 -2.06
CA PHE A 161 6.41 5.19 -1.45
C PHE A 161 6.64 4.10 -2.51
N ASP A 162 5.80 4.00 -3.53
CA ASP A 162 5.96 2.97 -4.55
C ASP A 162 7.20 3.17 -5.42
N SER A 163 7.53 4.42 -5.76
CA SER A 163 8.75 4.77 -6.49
C SER A 163 10.03 4.59 -5.69
N SER A 164 9.97 4.38 -4.37
CA SER A 164 11.17 4.23 -3.54
C SER A 164 11.99 2.97 -3.85
N SER A 165 11.38 1.97 -4.50
CA SER A 165 12.07 0.80 -5.07
C SER A 165 13.17 1.20 -6.08
N ALA A 166 13.07 2.39 -6.70
CA ALA A 166 14.07 2.95 -7.60
C ALA A 166 15.45 3.10 -6.94
N LEU A 167 15.53 3.24 -5.61
CA LEU A 167 16.81 3.37 -4.92
C LEU A 167 17.71 2.15 -5.16
N PHE A 168 17.16 0.93 -5.02
CA PHE A 168 17.92 -0.29 -5.26
C PHE A 168 18.17 -0.54 -6.75
N LEU A 169 17.28 -0.08 -7.64
CA LEU A 169 17.56 -0.07 -9.08
C LEU A 169 18.78 0.83 -9.40
N ILE A 170 18.79 2.06 -8.89
CA ILE A 170 19.92 2.99 -9.09
C ILE A 170 21.21 2.36 -8.53
N TYR A 171 21.13 1.75 -7.34
CA TYR A 171 22.26 1.04 -6.76
C TYR A 171 22.77 -0.09 -7.67
N ARG A 172 21.87 -0.93 -8.21
CA ARG A 172 22.21 -1.99 -9.15
C ARG A 172 22.89 -1.45 -10.41
N LEU A 173 22.37 -0.38 -11.00
CA LEU A 173 22.94 0.23 -12.20
C LEU A 173 24.34 0.83 -11.94
N LEU A 174 24.53 1.47 -10.78
CA LEU A 174 25.84 1.99 -10.38
C LEU A 174 26.84 0.87 -10.15
N TYR A 175 26.43 -0.21 -9.47
CA TYR A 175 27.28 -1.36 -9.18
C TYR A 175 27.72 -2.08 -10.46
N GLN A 176 26.80 -2.33 -11.39
CA GLN A 176 27.08 -3.09 -12.61
C GLN A 176 27.88 -2.31 -13.66
N ASN A 177 27.64 -1.00 -13.80
CA ASN A 177 28.23 -0.24 -14.92
C ASN A 177 29.44 0.60 -14.52
N TRP A 178 29.42 1.26 -13.35
CA TRP A 178 30.35 2.37 -13.06
C TRP A 178 31.28 2.06 -11.88
N TYR A 179 30.74 1.49 -10.81
CA TYR A 179 31.45 1.28 -9.54
C TYR A 179 31.25 -0.15 -9.00
N PRO A 180 31.89 -1.17 -9.59
CA PRO A 180 31.82 -2.56 -9.08
C PRO A 180 32.36 -2.72 -7.65
N ASN A 181 33.19 -1.77 -7.20
CA ASN A 181 33.75 -1.75 -5.84
C ASN A 181 32.78 -1.16 -4.78
N LEU A 182 31.57 -0.78 -5.16
CA LEU A 182 30.54 -0.22 -4.28
C LEU A 182 29.76 -1.35 -3.60
N ASN A 183 30.41 -2.07 -2.67
CA ASN A 183 29.75 -3.16 -1.96
C ASN A 183 28.60 -2.66 -1.07
N VAL A 184 27.74 -3.59 -0.62
CA VAL A 184 26.58 -3.33 0.26
C VAL A 184 26.97 -2.45 1.45
N SER A 185 28.06 -2.76 2.15
CA SER A 185 28.51 -1.97 3.31
C SER A 185 28.86 -0.51 2.95
N LYS A 186 29.49 -0.27 1.79
CA LYS A 186 29.83 1.10 1.34
C LYS A 186 28.58 1.87 0.90
N PHE A 187 27.68 1.20 0.17
CA PHE A 187 26.40 1.79 -0.20
C PHE A 187 25.61 2.21 1.04
N PHE A 188 25.47 1.33 2.04
CA PHE A 188 24.77 1.65 3.28
C PHE A 188 25.49 2.69 4.15
N THR A 189 26.81 2.87 3.99
CA THR A 189 27.54 3.99 4.60
C THR A 189 27.13 5.33 3.99
N ILE A 190 27.00 5.41 2.67
CA ILE A 190 26.51 6.63 1.98
C ILE A 190 25.03 6.85 2.32
N TYR A 191 24.25 5.77 2.38
CA TYR A 191 22.82 5.81 2.69
C TYR A 191 22.51 6.33 4.10
N LEU A 192 23.48 6.36 5.04
CA LEU A 192 23.33 7.02 6.36
C LEU A 192 22.92 8.51 6.26
N PHE A 193 23.16 9.15 5.12
CA PHE A 193 22.65 10.50 4.88
C PHE A 193 21.12 10.58 4.94
N VAL A 194 20.40 9.54 4.50
CA VAL A 194 18.93 9.50 4.48
C VAL A 194 18.32 9.53 5.88
N PRO A 195 18.68 8.63 6.83
CA PRO A 195 18.15 8.72 8.19
C PRO A 195 18.58 9.99 8.92
N LEU A 196 19.78 10.51 8.65
CA LEU A 196 20.21 11.82 9.17
C LEU A 196 19.32 12.95 8.65
N PHE A 197 19.05 12.97 7.34
CA PHE A 197 18.16 13.94 6.71
C PHE A 197 16.75 13.87 7.30
N ILE A 198 16.20 12.66 7.50
CA ILE A 198 14.92 12.45 8.17
C ILE A 198 14.97 13.03 9.57
N LEU A 199 15.97 12.69 10.38
CA LEU A 199 16.09 13.17 11.76
C LEU A 199 16.12 14.70 11.82
N VAL A 200 16.92 15.34 10.97
CA VAL A 200 17.00 16.80 10.87
C VAL A 200 15.64 17.39 10.50
N CYS A 201 14.94 16.84 9.49
CA CYS A 201 13.61 17.30 9.12
C CYS A 201 12.58 17.13 10.25
N GLN A 202 12.63 16.01 10.98
CA GLN A 202 11.73 15.73 12.09
C GLN A 202 11.92 16.69 13.26
N LEU A 203 13.17 17.09 13.54
CA LEU A 203 13.49 18.03 14.61
C LEU A 203 13.22 19.50 14.23
N THR A 204 13.41 19.87 12.97
CA THR A 204 13.39 21.28 12.53
C THR A 204 12.07 21.70 11.88
N ILE A 205 11.46 20.83 11.06
CA ILE A 205 10.41 21.20 10.11
C ILE A 205 9.05 20.58 10.47
N MET A 206 9.01 19.35 10.97
CA MET A 206 7.76 18.62 11.25
C MET A 206 6.93 19.31 12.36
N PRO A 207 5.59 19.35 12.33
CA PRO A 207 4.78 19.93 13.42
C PRO A 207 4.81 19.10 14.72
N HIS A 208 4.69 19.75 15.89
CA HIS A 208 4.76 19.11 17.23
C HIS A 208 3.50 18.34 17.64
N SER A 209 2.34 18.68 17.07
CA SER A 209 1.04 18.11 17.45
C SER A 209 0.37 17.45 16.25
N SER A 210 -0.06 16.18 16.39
CA SER A 210 -1.07 15.57 15.52
C SER A 210 -2.32 16.42 15.62
N TYR A 211 -2.69 17.12 14.55
CA TYR A 211 -3.89 17.96 14.63
C TYR A 211 -5.18 17.11 14.63
N LYS A 212 -5.19 15.87 14.09
CA LYS A 212 -6.34 14.94 14.05
C LYS A 212 -5.88 13.47 13.88
N THR A 213 -6.69 12.48 14.25
CA THR A 213 -6.38 11.03 14.09
C THR A 213 -6.32 10.62 12.61
N VAL A 214 -5.57 9.56 12.25
CA VAL A 214 -5.43 9.09 10.84
C VAL A 214 -6.79 8.80 10.19
N ASN A 215 -7.70 8.19 10.95
CA ASN A 215 -9.07 7.91 10.54
C ASN A 215 -9.82 9.18 10.13
N HIS A 216 -9.63 10.26 10.89
CA HIS A 216 -10.22 11.55 10.60
C HIS A 216 -9.66 12.17 9.30
N ILE A 217 -8.36 11.98 9.03
CA ILE A 217 -7.74 12.44 7.78
C ILE A 217 -8.39 11.75 6.59
N ALA A 218 -8.60 10.44 6.69
CA ALA A 218 -9.27 9.68 5.66
C ALA A 218 -10.73 10.15 5.46
N LYS A 219 -11.45 10.47 6.55
CA LYS A 219 -12.81 11.03 6.49
C LYS A 219 -12.83 12.37 5.73
N ILE A 220 -11.97 13.32 6.10
CA ILE A 220 -11.87 14.61 5.39
C ILE A 220 -11.55 14.40 3.91
N ALA A 221 -10.61 13.53 3.58
CA ALA A 221 -10.17 13.34 2.20
C ALA A 221 -11.29 12.81 1.29
N VAL A 222 -12.24 12.04 1.84
CA VAL A 222 -13.34 11.43 1.09
C VAL A 222 -14.62 12.27 1.14
N GLU A 223 -14.96 12.83 2.30
CA GLU A 223 -16.20 13.57 2.51
C GLU A 223 -16.03 15.08 2.29
N GLY A 224 -14.82 15.61 2.43
CA GLY A 224 -14.55 17.06 2.36
C GLY A 224 -15.07 17.85 3.57
N LEU A 225 -15.50 17.16 4.62
CA LEU A 225 -16.10 17.73 5.82
C LEU A 225 -15.18 17.56 7.04
N ASP A 226 -15.35 18.42 8.03
CA ASP A 226 -14.65 18.35 9.32
C ASP A 226 -15.32 17.39 10.31
N GLU A 227 -14.86 17.39 11.58
CA GLU A 227 -15.39 16.48 12.59
C GLU A 227 -16.87 16.64 12.79
N ASP A 228 -17.38 17.87 12.74
CA ASP A 228 -18.78 18.23 13.00
C ASP A 228 -19.67 18.09 11.76
N GLY A 229 -19.11 17.59 10.66
CA GLY A 229 -19.83 17.46 9.38
C GLY A 229 -19.97 18.80 8.67
N ARG A 230 -19.11 19.77 8.98
CA ARG A 230 -19.12 21.12 8.42
C ARG A 230 -18.03 21.30 7.39
N LEU A 231 -18.11 22.38 6.62
CA LEU A 231 -17.04 22.75 5.70
C LEU A 231 -15.77 23.06 6.49
N ILE A 232 -14.64 22.58 5.97
CA ILE A 232 -13.32 22.83 6.55
C ILE A 232 -13.06 24.34 6.56
N GLU A 233 -12.46 24.86 7.63
CA GLU A 233 -12.14 26.28 7.77
C GLU A 233 -11.39 26.85 6.54
N GLY A 234 -12.03 27.79 5.84
CA GLY A 234 -11.51 28.42 4.62
C GLY A 234 -11.83 27.67 3.30
N ASP A 235 -12.60 26.60 3.35
CA ASP A 235 -13.20 25.98 2.16
C ASP A 235 -14.55 26.63 1.83
N THR A 236 -14.78 26.85 0.53
CA THR A 236 -16.04 27.42 0.02
C THR A 236 -17.07 26.35 -0.31
N GLY A 237 -16.72 25.06 -0.13
CA GLY A 237 -17.57 23.92 -0.45
C GLY A 237 -17.76 23.68 -1.96
N SER A 238 -17.04 24.42 -2.82
CA SER A 238 -17.21 24.36 -4.28
C SER A 238 -16.82 23.03 -4.91
N GLY A 239 -15.91 22.29 -4.28
CA GLY A 239 -15.57 20.93 -4.72
C GLY A 239 -16.66 19.91 -4.40
N ILE A 240 -17.49 20.18 -3.40
CA ILE A 240 -18.49 19.24 -2.88
C ILE A 240 -19.84 19.49 -3.57
N ILE A 241 -20.27 20.75 -3.61
CA ILE A 241 -21.53 21.21 -4.19
C ILE A 241 -21.19 22.22 -5.30
N PRO A 242 -21.08 21.78 -6.58
CA PRO A 242 -20.68 22.65 -7.68
C PRO A 242 -21.66 23.80 -7.89
N ASP A 243 -22.96 23.52 -7.73
CA ASP A 243 -24.03 24.51 -7.87
C ASP A 243 -24.00 25.53 -6.73
N GLU A 244 -23.97 26.82 -7.09
CA GLU A 244 -23.84 27.89 -6.08
C GLU A 244 -25.14 28.11 -5.29
N GLN A 245 -26.31 27.88 -5.90
CA GLN A 245 -27.60 28.08 -5.26
C GLN A 245 -27.89 26.97 -4.24
N GLU A 246 -27.70 25.71 -4.65
CA GLU A 246 -27.83 24.52 -3.80
C GLU A 246 -26.84 24.58 -2.62
N ARG A 247 -25.62 25.08 -2.86
CA ARG A 247 -24.64 25.25 -1.80
C ARG A 247 -25.05 26.30 -0.78
N ARG A 248 -25.53 27.47 -1.23
CA ARG A 248 -25.99 28.52 -0.32
C ARG A 248 -27.19 28.06 0.50
N SER A 249 -28.12 27.30 -0.08
CA SER A 249 -29.26 26.77 0.67
C SER A 249 -28.86 25.75 1.73
N LEU A 250 -27.93 24.84 1.42
CA LEU A 250 -27.46 23.85 2.39
C LEU A 250 -26.66 24.47 3.54
N ILE A 251 -25.84 25.49 3.23
CA ILE A 251 -25.12 26.25 4.26
C ILE A 251 -26.10 27.05 5.14
N SER A 252 -27.13 27.68 4.55
CA SER A 252 -28.13 28.40 5.36
C SER A 252 -28.95 27.46 6.23
N MET A 253 -29.29 26.26 5.75
CA MET A 253 -29.99 25.24 6.56
C MET A 253 -29.13 24.80 7.76
N GLU A 254 -27.82 24.67 7.57
CA GLU A 254 -26.88 24.33 8.64
C GLU A 254 -26.74 25.48 9.66
N ASP A 255 -26.66 26.72 9.20
CA ASP A 255 -26.58 27.91 10.07
C ASP A 255 -27.88 28.09 10.90
N GLU A 256 -29.04 27.74 10.34
CA GLU A 256 -30.33 27.75 11.03
C GLU A 256 -30.49 26.64 12.08
N GLU A 257 -29.86 25.47 11.89
CA GLU A 257 -29.92 24.37 12.88
C GLU A 257 -29.09 24.65 14.15
N GLY A 258 -28.20 25.65 14.14
CA GLY A 258 -27.42 26.10 15.30
C GLY A 258 -26.34 25.10 15.79
N PRO A 259 -25.59 25.41 16.86
CA PRO A 259 -24.58 24.48 17.40
C PRO A 259 -25.25 23.22 17.94
N ILE A 260 -24.76 22.04 17.52
CA ILE A 260 -25.24 20.74 18.02
C ILE A 260 -25.07 20.70 19.54
N ALA A 261 -26.16 20.85 20.28
CA ALA A 261 -26.15 20.64 21.73
C ALA A 261 -25.82 19.17 22.01
N THR A 262 -24.63 18.89 22.55
CA THR A 262 -24.27 17.59 23.09
C THR A 262 -25.13 17.31 24.32
N SER A 263 -26.34 16.77 24.12
CA SER A 263 -27.14 16.23 25.21
C SER A 263 -26.50 14.91 25.69
N PRO A 264 -26.13 14.78 26.97
CA PRO A 264 -25.49 13.56 27.49
C PRO A 264 -26.38 12.31 27.45
N SER A 265 -27.66 12.43 27.06
CA SER A 265 -28.64 11.33 27.07
C SER A 265 -28.90 10.66 25.72
N ARG A 266 -28.32 11.14 24.61
CA ARG A 266 -28.47 10.51 23.27
C ARG A 266 -27.13 9.96 22.78
N LYS A 267 -27.01 8.63 22.73
CA LYS A 267 -25.81 7.88 22.27
C LYS A 267 -25.44 8.08 20.79
N GLN A 268 -26.18 8.88 20.02
CA GLN A 268 -25.90 9.17 18.62
C GLN A 268 -25.95 10.67 18.39
N ARG A 269 -24.82 11.23 17.94
CA ARG A 269 -24.75 12.59 17.40
C ARG A 269 -25.68 12.70 16.19
N ARG A 270 -26.43 13.79 16.11
CA ARG A 270 -27.26 14.12 14.93
C ARG A 270 -26.32 14.55 13.79
N LYS A 271 -26.48 13.94 12.62
CA LYS A 271 -25.69 14.28 11.42
C LYS A 271 -26.05 15.67 10.93
N SER A 272 -25.07 16.40 10.43
CA SER A 272 -25.29 17.72 9.83
C SER A 272 -26.05 17.61 8.50
N VAL A 273 -26.63 18.71 8.04
CA VAL A 273 -27.34 18.75 6.74
C VAL A 273 -26.36 18.45 5.61
N LEU A 274 -25.16 19.01 5.72
CA LEU A 274 -24.09 18.83 4.75
C LEU A 274 -23.51 17.40 4.76
N GLU A 275 -23.36 16.79 5.94
CA GLU A 275 -22.95 15.38 6.11
C GLU A 275 -23.96 14.46 5.44
N THR A 276 -25.26 14.71 5.63
CA THR A 276 -26.33 13.93 5.00
C THR A 276 -26.32 14.06 3.47
N TYR A 277 -26.10 15.27 2.95
CA TYR A 277 -25.98 15.51 1.51
C TYR A 277 -24.79 14.77 0.89
N VAL A 278 -23.62 14.90 1.52
CA VAL A 278 -22.37 14.26 1.06
C VAL A 278 -22.50 12.74 1.11
N GLU A 279 -23.01 12.18 2.21
CA GLU A 279 -23.26 10.75 2.31
C GLU A 279 -24.22 10.25 1.22
N GLY A 280 -25.27 11.01 0.90
CA GLY A 280 -26.21 10.68 -0.19
C GLY A 280 -25.52 10.66 -1.55
N LYS A 281 -24.66 11.65 -1.84
CA LYS A 281 -23.86 11.70 -3.07
C LYS A 281 -22.87 10.53 -3.15
N LEU A 282 -22.19 10.20 -2.05
CA LEU A 282 -21.24 9.08 -1.97
C LEU A 282 -21.95 7.73 -2.07
N LEU A 283 -23.16 7.60 -1.53
CA LEU A 283 -24.00 6.41 -1.66
C LEU A 283 -24.42 6.18 -3.11
N LYS A 284 -24.81 7.24 -3.83
CA LYS A 284 -25.11 7.16 -5.26
C LYS A 284 -23.86 6.83 -6.08
N LYS A 285 -22.73 7.47 -5.81
CA LYS A 285 -21.44 7.25 -6.50
C LYS A 285 -20.90 5.83 -6.30
N SER A 286 -21.00 5.29 -5.09
CA SER A 286 -20.53 3.94 -4.75
C SER A 286 -21.41 2.80 -5.28
N GLY A 287 -22.55 3.11 -5.90
CA GLY A 287 -23.53 2.09 -6.31
C GLY A 287 -24.34 1.50 -5.17
N GLY A 288 -24.49 2.23 -4.04
CA GLY A 288 -25.32 1.82 -2.89
C GLY A 288 -24.58 1.06 -1.78
N ILE A 289 -23.24 0.99 -1.86
CA ILE A 289 -22.39 0.29 -0.89
C ILE A 289 -21.87 1.22 0.21
N PHE A 290 -21.79 2.53 -0.04
CA PHE A 290 -21.33 3.48 0.98
C PHE A 290 -22.19 3.37 2.23
N GLY A 291 -21.54 3.31 3.40
CA GLY A 291 -22.27 3.37 4.67
C GLY A 291 -22.85 2.05 5.17
N VAL A 292 -22.64 0.90 4.50
CA VAL A 292 -23.32 -0.37 4.85
C VAL A 292 -23.08 -0.78 6.31
N LEU A 293 -21.88 -0.56 6.83
CA LEU A 293 -21.51 -0.92 8.22
C LEU A 293 -21.05 0.29 9.05
N HIS A 294 -21.31 1.53 8.61
CA HIS A 294 -20.98 2.71 9.39
C HIS A 294 -21.71 2.69 10.74
N GLY A 295 -21.02 3.15 11.80
CA GLY A 295 -21.57 3.20 13.16
C GLY A 295 -21.68 1.85 13.89
N LYS A 296 -21.34 0.73 13.23
CA LYS A 296 -21.21 -0.57 13.92
C LYS A 296 -19.87 -0.68 14.62
N SER A 297 -19.82 -1.51 15.67
CA SER A 297 -18.56 -1.77 16.38
C SER A 297 -17.55 -2.49 15.47
N ALA A 298 -16.25 -2.27 15.69
CA ALA A 298 -15.20 -2.92 14.89
C ALA A 298 -15.33 -4.45 14.90
N LEU A 299 -15.73 -5.05 16.02
CA LEU A 299 -15.93 -6.49 16.14
C LEU A 299 -17.08 -7.00 15.24
N GLU A 300 -18.19 -6.27 15.17
CA GLU A 300 -19.30 -6.59 14.28
C GLU A 300 -18.92 -6.47 12.80
N GLN A 301 -18.11 -5.45 12.48
CA GLN A 301 -17.59 -5.26 11.13
C GLN A 301 -16.66 -6.40 10.71
N ILE A 302 -15.76 -6.82 11.59
CA ILE A 302 -14.82 -7.93 11.33
C ILE A 302 -15.56 -9.26 11.18
N LYS A 303 -16.64 -9.48 11.94
CA LYS A 303 -17.49 -10.69 11.81
C LYS A 303 -18.40 -10.67 10.58
N SER A 304 -18.43 -9.58 9.81
CA SER A 304 -19.31 -9.46 8.66
C SER A 304 -18.79 -10.25 7.45
N PRO A 305 -19.68 -10.76 6.59
CA PRO A 305 -19.27 -11.36 5.31
C PRO A 305 -18.48 -10.39 4.42
N TRP A 306 -18.75 -9.09 4.51
CA TRP A 306 -18.02 -8.03 3.79
C TRP A 306 -16.53 -8.02 4.10
N PHE A 307 -16.17 -8.31 5.36
CA PHE A 307 -14.78 -8.40 5.79
C PHE A 307 -14.14 -9.72 5.34
N TYR A 308 -14.75 -10.87 5.65
CA TYR A 308 -14.16 -12.17 5.34
C TYR A 308 -13.96 -12.41 3.84
N LEU A 309 -14.91 -12.00 3.00
CA LEU A 309 -14.79 -12.18 1.55
C LEU A 309 -13.68 -11.30 0.97
N MET A 310 -13.58 -10.04 1.43
CA MET A 310 -12.49 -9.16 1.01
C MET A 310 -11.15 -9.65 1.54
N LEU A 311 -11.10 -10.17 2.78
CA LEU A 311 -9.91 -10.78 3.36
C LEU A 311 -9.42 -11.97 2.52
N LEU A 312 -10.30 -12.90 2.13
CA LEU A 312 -9.92 -14.06 1.31
C LEU A 312 -9.33 -13.65 -0.05
N PHE A 313 -9.96 -12.69 -0.73
CA PHE A 313 -9.41 -12.15 -1.98
C PHE A 313 -8.05 -11.48 -1.76
N THR A 314 -7.95 -10.60 -0.76
CA THR A 314 -6.74 -9.83 -0.48
C THR A 314 -5.57 -10.72 -0.06
N LEU A 315 -5.82 -11.81 0.67
CA LEU A 315 -4.81 -12.82 1.01
C LEU A 315 -4.14 -13.41 -0.23
N VAL A 316 -4.93 -13.88 -1.19
CA VAL A 316 -4.42 -14.49 -2.43
C VAL A 316 -3.73 -13.45 -3.32
N ALA A 317 -4.33 -12.27 -3.46
CA ALA A 317 -3.76 -11.20 -4.28
C ALA A 317 -2.41 -10.72 -3.74
N MET A 318 -2.31 -10.48 -2.42
CA MET A 318 -1.08 -10.04 -1.77
C MET A 318 0.03 -11.10 -1.89
N LEU A 319 -0.30 -12.36 -1.59
CA LEU A 319 0.62 -13.48 -1.70
C LEU A 319 1.19 -13.59 -3.11
N ARG A 320 0.34 -13.43 -4.13
CA ARG A 320 0.75 -13.52 -5.53
C ARG A 320 1.65 -12.36 -5.98
N ILE A 321 1.34 -11.13 -5.56
CA ILE A 321 2.19 -9.96 -5.85
C ILE A 321 3.59 -10.19 -5.27
N ASN A 322 3.68 -10.53 -3.98
CA ASN A 322 4.96 -10.69 -3.31
C ASN A 322 5.72 -11.93 -3.79
N TYR A 323 5.03 -13.04 -4.05
CA TYR A 323 5.63 -14.24 -4.62
C TYR A 323 6.30 -13.94 -5.97
N PHE A 324 5.60 -13.22 -6.86
CA PHE A 324 6.16 -12.82 -8.14
C PHE A 324 7.39 -11.91 -7.98
N ILE A 325 7.34 -10.88 -7.14
CA ILE A 325 8.48 -9.96 -6.92
C ILE A 325 9.73 -10.73 -6.45
N ALA A 326 9.56 -11.71 -5.57
CA ALA A 326 10.69 -12.49 -5.06
C ALA A 326 11.32 -13.42 -6.11
N THR A 327 10.49 -13.98 -6.98
CA THR A 327 10.85 -15.10 -7.86
C THR A 327 10.87 -14.72 -9.35
N VAL A 328 10.64 -13.45 -9.72
CA VAL A 328 10.58 -13.00 -11.12
C VAL A 328 11.76 -13.50 -11.95
N ARG A 329 13.00 -13.45 -11.43
CA ARG A 329 14.18 -13.94 -12.14
C ARG A 329 14.09 -15.45 -12.43
N THR A 330 13.83 -16.26 -11.40
CA THR A 330 13.82 -17.73 -11.51
C THR A 330 12.62 -18.23 -12.30
N GLN A 331 11.46 -17.58 -12.18
CA GLN A 331 10.28 -17.92 -12.97
C GLN A 331 10.49 -17.63 -14.46
N GLU A 332 11.04 -16.47 -14.80
CA GLU A 332 11.23 -16.08 -16.21
C GLU A 332 12.34 -16.89 -16.89
N GLU A 333 13.37 -17.27 -16.15
CA GLU A 333 14.42 -18.18 -16.63
C GLU A 333 13.84 -19.54 -17.03
N TYR A 334 12.93 -20.09 -16.22
CA TYR A 334 12.21 -21.32 -16.56
C TYR A 334 11.22 -21.13 -17.71
N LEU A 335 10.40 -20.06 -17.69
CA LEU A 335 9.33 -19.86 -18.66
C LEU A 335 9.84 -19.54 -20.06
N LEU A 336 10.95 -18.81 -20.18
CA LEU A 336 11.54 -18.43 -21.47
C LEU A 336 12.54 -19.46 -22.00
N ASN A 337 13.05 -20.35 -21.14
CA ASN A 337 14.17 -21.27 -21.44
C ASN A 337 15.41 -20.54 -21.98
N ASP A 338 15.59 -19.27 -21.62
CA ASP A 338 16.70 -18.42 -22.06
C ASP A 338 17.12 -17.48 -20.91
N PRO A 339 18.31 -17.69 -20.32
CA PRO A 339 18.78 -16.89 -19.20
C PRO A 339 19.07 -15.43 -19.58
N GLU A 340 19.49 -15.14 -20.81
CA GLU A 340 19.76 -13.77 -21.26
C GLU A 340 18.46 -12.99 -21.43
N LEU A 341 17.43 -13.60 -22.02
CA LEU A 341 16.11 -12.99 -22.13
C LEU A 341 15.45 -12.80 -20.76
N ALA A 342 15.60 -13.74 -19.84
CA ALA A 342 15.11 -13.61 -18.47
C ALA A 342 15.81 -12.47 -17.71
N LEU A 343 17.14 -12.32 -17.86
CA LEU A 343 17.88 -11.18 -17.30
C LEU A 343 17.42 -9.84 -17.88
N LYS A 344 17.17 -9.79 -19.19
CA LYS A 344 16.63 -8.59 -19.85
C LYS A 344 15.25 -8.25 -19.33
N LEU A 345 14.37 -9.24 -19.18
CA LEU A 345 13.02 -9.06 -18.68
C LEU A 345 13.00 -8.62 -17.20
N ASN A 346 13.85 -9.23 -16.37
CA ASN A 346 14.04 -8.81 -14.98
C ASN A 346 14.55 -7.36 -14.88
N SER A 347 15.45 -6.96 -15.77
CA SER A 347 15.94 -5.57 -15.80
C SER A 347 14.86 -4.57 -16.24
N ILE A 348 13.96 -4.98 -17.15
CA ILE A 348 12.78 -4.20 -17.52
C ILE A 348 11.81 -4.11 -16.34
N PHE A 349 11.58 -5.22 -15.62
CA PHE A 349 10.74 -5.24 -14.42
C PHE A 349 11.26 -4.27 -13.35
N ASP A 350 12.55 -4.31 -13.04
CA ASP A 350 13.15 -3.40 -12.05
C ASP A 350 13.00 -1.92 -12.44
N MET A 351 13.06 -1.60 -13.73
CA MET A 351 12.81 -0.24 -14.23
C MET A 351 11.34 0.15 -14.18
N LEU A 352 10.45 -0.76 -14.58
CA LEU A 352 9.02 -0.50 -14.60
C LEU A 352 8.45 -0.37 -13.19
N LEU A 353 8.90 -1.17 -12.21
CA LEU A 353 8.37 -1.19 -10.85
C LEU A 353 8.20 0.22 -10.22
N PRO A 354 9.23 1.09 -10.17
CA PRO A 354 9.07 2.45 -9.66
C PRO A 354 8.31 3.39 -10.60
N LEU A 355 8.44 3.21 -11.92
CA LEU A 355 7.82 4.08 -12.94
C LEU A 355 6.31 3.87 -13.03
N GLY A 356 5.86 2.63 -13.13
CA GLY A 356 4.43 2.34 -13.22
C GLY A 356 3.70 2.60 -11.91
N GLY A 357 4.40 2.55 -10.76
CA GLY A 357 3.91 3.13 -9.51
C GLY A 357 3.55 4.61 -9.66
N ALA A 358 4.51 5.44 -10.08
CA ALA A 358 4.29 6.88 -10.27
C ALA A 358 3.24 7.21 -11.34
N ILE A 359 3.30 6.52 -12.49
CA ILE A 359 2.44 6.80 -13.65
C ILE A 359 0.99 6.37 -13.38
N SER A 360 0.76 5.28 -12.64
CA SER A 360 -0.59 4.72 -12.44
C SER A 360 -1.47 5.56 -11.51
N ILE A 361 -0.90 6.30 -10.57
CA ILE A 361 -1.62 7.04 -9.53
C ILE A 361 -2.69 8.01 -10.07
N PRO A 362 -2.41 8.92 -11.03
CA PRO A 362 -3.44 9.81 -11.56
C PRO A 362 -4.58 9.03 -12.24
N PHE A 363 -4.27 7.93 -12.93
CA PHE A 363 -5.29 7.09 -13.57
C PHE A 363 -6.14 6.33 -12.57
N ILE A 364 -5.52 5.79 -11.50
CA ILE A 364 -6.24 5.12 -10.41
C ILE A 364 -7.21 6.10 -9.73
N GLY A 365 -6.76 7.33 -9.44
CA GLY A 365 -7.61 8.37 -8.88
C GLY A 365 -8.80 8.69 -9.77
N LEU A 366 -8.55 8.93 -11.07
CA LEU A 366 -9.62 9.21 -12.04
C LEU A 366 -10.63 8.06 -12.15
N LEU A 367 -10.15 6.80 -12.14
CA LEU A 367 -11.01 5.62 -12.19
C LEU A 367 -11.91 5.55 -10.95
N LEU A 368 -11.35 5.71 -9.76
CA LEU A 368 -12.10 5.72 -8.50
C LEU A 368 -13.09 6.88 -8.41
N ASP A 369 -12.81 7.99 -9.09
CA ASP A 369 -13.67 9.16 -9.09
C ASP A 369 -14.84 9.09 -10.06
N HIS A 370 -14.74 8.32 -11.13
CA HIS A 370 -15.78 8.26 -12.17
C HIS A 370 -16.51 6.91 -12.24
N THR A 371 -16.06 5.89 -11.51
CA THR A 371 -16.70 4.57 -11.52
C THR A 371 -17.25 4.19 -10.16
N ASP A 372 -18.27 3.32 -10.16
CA ASP A 372 -18.81 2.76 -8.94
C ASP A 372 -17.89 1.66 -8.38
N THR A 373 -18.08 1.33 -7.10
CA THR A 373 -17.23 0.39 -6.38
C THR A 373 -17.26 -1.01 -7.02
N LEU A 374 -18.40 -1.47 -7.54
CA LEU A 374 -18.52 -2.80 -8.16
C LEU A 374 -17.75 -2.85 -9.49
N THR A 375 -17.87 -1.82 -10.34
CA THR A 375 -17.09 -1.70 -11.58
C THR A 375 -15.59 -1.63 -11.28
N THR A 376 -15.18 -0.81 -10.31
CA THR A 376 -13.77 -0.72 -9.87
C THR A 376 -13.23 -2.09 -9.46
N LEU A 377 -13.95 -2.83 -8.61
CA LEU A 377 -13.54 -4.16 -8.17
C LEU A 377 -13.50 -5.16 -9.34
N THR A 378 -14.44 -5.07 -10.27
CA THR A 378 -14.47 -5.94 -11.46
C THR A 378 -13.23 -5.70 -12.32
N VAL A 379 -12.85 -4.42 -12.55
CA VAL A 379 -11.62 -4.06 -13.27
C VAL A 379 -10.39 -4.61 -12.54
N LEU A 380 -10.32 -4.48 -11.21
CA LEU A 380 -9.25 -5.04 -10.39
C LEU A 380 -9.12 -6.56 -10.60
N PHE A 381 -10.25 -7.29 -10.52
CA PHE A 381 -10.26 -8.74 -10.70
C PHE A 381 -9.86 -9.15 -12.12
N THR A 382 -10.36 -8.45 -13.15
CA THR A 382 -10.02 -8.73 -14.55
C THR A 382 -8.52 -8.54 -14.82
N ILE A 383 -7.93 -7.44 -14.34
CA ILE A 383 -6.48 -7.20 -14.49
C ILE A 383 -5.68 -8.28 -13.75
N SER A 384 -6.09 -8.64 -12.53
CA SER A 384 -5.45 -9.70 -11.76
C SER A 384 -5.44 -11.04 -12.50
N ILE A 385 -6.57 -11.44 -13.09
CA ILE A 385 -6.69 -12.67 -13.88
C ILE A 385 -5.84 -12.58 -15.16
N ALA A 386 -5.86 -11.44 -15.85
CA ALA A 386 -5.07 -11.23 -17.07
C ALA A 386 -3.57 -11.39 -16.82
N ILE A 387 -3.03 -10.78 -15.76
CA ILE A 387 -1.63 -10.98 -15.34
C ILE A 387 -1.33 -12.47 -15.14
N GLY A 388 -2.30 -13.21 -14.62
CA GLY A 388 -2.15 -14.63 -14.28
C GLY A 388 -2.09 -15.50 -15.53
N ILE A 389 -2.96 -15.22 -16.49
CA ILE A 389 -2.97 -15.90 -17.78
C ILE A 389 -1.69 -15.60 -18.55
N PHE A 390 -1.27 -14.33 -18.62
CA PHE A 390 -0.05 -13.95 -19.33
C PHE A 390 1.21 -14.56 -18.70
N GLY A 391 1.31 -14.61 -17.37
CA GLY A 391 2.42 -15.22 -16.66
C GLY A 391 2.44 -16.76 -16.66
N LEU A 392 1.49 -17.42 -17.32
CA LEU A 392 1.46 -18.88 -17.49
C LEU A 392 1.90 -19.33 -18.89
N ILE A 393 2.09 -18.40 -19.84
CA ILE A 393 2.39 -18.73 -21.24
C ILE A 393 3.90 -18.99 -21.38
N PRO A 394 4.33 -20.24 -21.66
CA PRO A 394 5.74 -20.53 -21.86
C PRO A 394 6.25 -19.99 -23.20
N ASN A 395 7.55 -19.75 -23.29
CA ASN A 395 8.30 -19.37 -24.49
C ASN A 395 7.83 -18.06 -25.17
N SER A 396 7.15 -17.17 -24.45
CA SER A 396 6.66 -15.90 -25.00
C SER A 396 7.14 -14.68 -24.20
N PHE A 397 8.19 -14.03 -24.70
CA PHE A 397 8.71 -12.79 -24.11
C PHE A 397 7.65 -11.68 -24.06
N ILE A 398 6.83 -11.54 -25.10
CA ILE A 398 5.83 -10.48 -25.19
C ILE A 398 4.71 -10.69 -24.16
N CYS A 399 4.23 -11.92 -24.00
CA CYS A 399 3.19 -12.22 -23.01
C CYS A 399 3.69 -11.93 -21.60
N ASN A 400 4.89 -12.37 -21.25
CA ASN A 400 5.47 -12.15 -19.93
C ASN A 400 5.74 -10.65 -19.69
N LEU A 401 6.19 -9.92 -20.71
CA LEU A 401 6.36 -8.46 -20.65
C LEU A 401 5.02 -7.73 -20.40
N VAL A 402 3.94 -8.12 -21.09
CA VAL A 402 2.61 -7.58 -20.85
C VAL A 402 2.13 -7.90 -19.44
N GLY A 403 2.36 -9.13 -18.96
CA GLY A 403 2.07 -9.54 -17.58
C GLY A 403 2.79 -8.65 -16.55
N ILE A 404 4.08 -8.40 -16.75
CA ILE A 404 4.89 -7.52 -15.91
C ILE A 404 4.38 -6.07 -15.95
N ALA A 405 4.12 -5.52 -17.14
CA ALA A 405 3.62 -4.16 -17.29
C ALA A 405 2.28 -3.98 -16.57
N LEU A 406 1.38 -4.97 -16.68
CA LEU A 406 0.12 -4.99 -15.95
C LEU A 406 0.32 -5.12 -14.44
N LEU A 407 1.23 -5.97 -13.97
CA LEU A 407 1.50 -6.18 -12.54
C LEU A 407 1.97 -4.89 -11.85
N VAL A 408 2.87 -4.16 -12.50
CA VAL A 408 3.42 -2.91 -11.97
C VAL A 408 2.32 -1.86 -11.75
N VAL A 409 1.34 -1.79 -12.65
CA VAL A 409 0.16 -0.90 -12.50
C VAL A 409 -0.86 -1.48 -11.51
N TYR A 410 -1.02 -2.80 -11.50
CA TYR A 410 -1.96 -3.50 -10.64
C TYR A 410 -1.61 -3.37 -9.15
N ARG A 411 -0.33 -3.38 -8.79
CA ARG A 411 0.11 -3.29 -7.39
C ARG A 411 -0.40 -2.01 -6.67
N PRO A 412 -0.11 -0.78 -7.13
CA PRO A 412 -0.67 0.44 -6.54
C PRO A 412 -2.20 0.48 -6.63
N PHE A 413 -2.77 -0.02 -7.74
CA PHE A 413 -4.21 -0.08 -7.92
C PHE A 413 -4.89 -0.97 -6.87
N TYR A 414 -4.35 -2.15 -6.61
CA TYR A 414 -4.80 -3.09 -5.58
C TYR A 414 -4.85 -2.44 -4.20
N TYR A 415 -3.74 -1.84 -3.73
CA TYR A 415 -3.71 -1.23 -2.41
C TYR A 415 -4.70 -0.07 -2.29
N THR A 416 -4.84 0.74 -3.33
CA THR A 416 -5.75 1.88 -3.35
C THR A 416 -7.21 1.43 -3.33
N VAL A 417 -7.59 0.44 -4.15
CA VAL A 417 -8.97 -0.08 -4.21
C VAL A 417 -9.37 -0.77 -2.92
N VAL A 418 -8.48 -1.55 -2.30
CA VAL A 418 -8.78 -2.24 -1.03
C VAL A 418 -8.96 -1.22 0.09
N SER A 419 -8.11 -0.19 0.16
CA SER A 419 -8.26 0.92 1.11
C SER A 419 -9.57 1.70 0.87
N ASP A 420 -9.88 2.04 -0.38
CA ASP A 420 -11.10 2.73 -0.76
C ASP A 420 -12.35 1.91 -0.39
N TYR A 421 -12.38 0.62 -0.74
CA TYR A 421 -13.45 -0.29 -0.34
C TYR A 421 -13.64 -0.33 1.17
N SER A 422 -12.53 -0.47 1.93
CA SER A 422 -12.58 -0.50 3.40
C SER A 422 -13.19 0.78 3.97
N SER A 423 -12.83 1.94 3.41
CA SER A 423 -13.38 3.23 3.84
C SER A 423 -14.87 3.36 3.53
N LYS A 424 -15.32 2.96 2.34
CA LYS A 424 -16.72 3.06 1.91
C LYS A 424 -17.65 2.09 2.64
N VAL A 425 -17.17 0.89 2.97
CA VAL A 425 -17.99 -0.18 3.57
C VAL A 425 -18.03 -0.07 5.10
N PHE A 426 -16.86 0.05 5.73
CA PHE A 426 -16.72 0.01 7.19
C PHE A 426 -16.74 1.39 7.84
N GLY A 427 -16.48 2.44 7.06
CA GLY A 427 -16.42 3.81 7.56
C GLY A 427 -15.09 4.16 8.23
N PHE A 428 -14.95 5.43 8.57
CA PHE A 428 -13.70 6.01 8.99
C PHE A 428 -13.38 5.77 10.47
N ASP A 429 -14.37 5.73 11.35
CA ASP A 429 -14.17 5.65 12.81
C ASP A 429 -13.35 4.41 13.23
N THR A 430 -13.64 3.26 12.62
CA THR A 430 -12.99 1.98 12.86
C THR A 430 -11.97 1.61 11.77
N PHE A 431 -11.75 2.50 10.79
CA PHE A 431 -10.94 2.22 9.59
C PHE A 431 -9.57 1.66 9.92
N GLY A 432 -8.79 2.37 10.75
CA GLY A 432 -7.43 1.95 11.13
C GLY A 432 -7.38 0.56 11.77
N THR A 433 -8.39 0.20 12.57
CA THR A 433 -8.47 -1.13 13.19
C THR A 433 -8.84 -2.21 12.18
N VAL A 434 -9.86 -1.98 11.34
CA VAL A 434 -10.35 -2.98 10.38
C VAL A 434 -9.37 -3.18 9.23
N TYR A 435 -8.93 -2.10 8.59
CA TYR A 435 -7.94 -2.14 7.51
C TYR A 435 -6.57 -2.58 8.00
N GLY A 436 -6.16 -2.11 9.19
CA GLY A 436 -4.90 -2.55 9.83
C GLY A 436 -4.91 -4.04 10.16
N LEU A 437 -6.03 -4.57 10.68
CA LEU A 437 -6.17 -6.01 10.93
C LEU A 437 -6.17 -6.81 9.63
N LEU A 438 -6.89 -6.35 8.60
CA LEU A 438 -6.89 -6.97 7.27
C LEU A 438 -5.45 -7.08 6.73
N SER A 439 -4.71 -5.99 6.78
CA SER A 439 -3.31 -5.93 6.32
C SER A 439 -2.39 -6.81 7.16
N CYS A 440 -2.59 -6.86 8.48
CA CYS A 440 -1.83 -7.71 9.39
C CYS A 440 -2.03 -9.19 9.08
N ILE A 441 -3.28 -9.65 8.92
CA ILE A 441 -3.59 -11.04 8.57
C ILE A 441 -2.97 -11.39 7.20
N CYS A 442 -3.08 -10.48 6.21
CA CYS A 442 -2.43 -10.66 4.91
C CYS A 442 -0.91 -10.76 5.03
N GLY A 443 -0.30 -9.91 5.85
CA GLY A 443 1.14 -9.94 6.13
C GLY A 443 1.59 -11.27 6.73
N ILE A 444 0.88 -11.79 7.73
CA ILE A 444 1.21 -13.08 8.35
C ILE A 444 1.06 -14.23 7.34
N PHE A 445 -0.04 -14.24 6.59
CA PHE A 445 -0.27 -15.26 5.55
C PHE A 445 0.76 -15.19 4.43
N ASN A 446 1.35 -14.03 4.17
CA ASN A 446 2.42 -13.87 3.19
C ASN A 446 3.65 -14.75 3.48
N MET A 447 3.86 -15.21 4.72
CA MET A 447 4.92 -16.18 5.02
C MET A 447 4.74 -17.53 4.30
N SER A 448 3.52 -17.87 3.89
CA SER A 448 3.24 -19.05 3.05
C SER A 448 3.93 -18.98 1.70
N GLN A 449 4.35 -17.79 1.25
CA GLN A 449 5.18 -17.59 0.06
C GLN A 449 6.42 -18.48 0.07
N ASN A 450 7.09 -18.62 1.22
CA ASN A 450 8.30 -19.43 1.34
C ASN A 450 8.02 -20.92 1.11
N LEU A 451 6.84 -21.39 1.49
CA LEU A 451 6.42 -22.77 1.26
C LEU A 451 6.14 -23.01 -0.22
N LEU A 452 5.46 -22.07 -0.87
CA LEU A 452 5.22 -22.11 -2.32
C LEU A 452 6.54 -22.11 -3.08
N ASP A 453 7.46 -21.22 -2.73
CA ASP A 453 8.77 -21.13 -3.34
C ASP A 453 9.57 -22.44 -3.18
N LYS A 454 9.58 -23.00 -1.96
CA LYS A 454 10.17 -24.31 -1.70
C LYS A 454 9.56 -25.40 -2.57
N TRP A 455 8.24 -25.45 -2.71
CA TRP A 455 7.57 -26.44 -3.57
C TRP A 455 7.93 -26.26 -5.05
N THR A 456 8.05 -25.03 -5.55
CA THR A 456 8.53 -24.75 -6.92
C THR A 456 9.92 -25.34 -7.12
N HIS A 457 10.84 -25.09 -6.19
CA HIS A 457 12.21 -25.59 -6.27
C HIS A 457 12.31 -27.11 -6.12
N THR A 458 11.66 -27.71 -5.11
CA THR A 458 11.88 -29.14 -4.78
C THR A 458 10.89 -30.08 -5.44
N THR A 459 9.59 -29.76 -5.41
CA THR A 459 8.53 -30.68 -5.82
C THR A 459 8.27 -30.60 -7.32
N PHE A 460 8.39 -29.39 -7.87
CA PHE A 460 8.10 -29.12 -9.27
C PHE A 460 9.35 -28.89 -10.13
N ASN A 461 10.56 -29.16 -9.60
CA ASN A 461 11.83 -29.05 -10.32
C ASN A 461 11.96 -27.72 -11.09
N MET A 462 11.85 -26.60 -10.37
CA MET A 462 11.86 -25.23 -10.89
C MET A 462 10.65 -24.81 -11.74
N ASN A 463 9.66 -25.68 -11.97
CA ASN A 463 8.48 -25.33 -12.74
C ASN A 463 7.49 -24.46 -11.92
N PRO A 464 7.29 -23.17 -12.26
CA PRO A 464 6.37 -22.30 -11.53
C PRO A 464 4.90 -22.50 -11.94
N PHE A 465 4.64 -23.24 -13.03
CA PHE A 465 3.30 -23.38 -13.62
C PHE A 465 2.25 -23.93 -12.64
N PRO A 466 2.48 -25.03 -11.88
CA PRO A 466 1.44 -25.60 -11.01
C PRO A 466 0.99 -24.63 -9.91
N ILE A 467 1.94 -23.89 -9.32
CA ILE A 467 1.67 -22.93 -8.25
C ILE A 467 1.00 -21.68 -8.81
N ASN A 468 1.52 -21.13 -9.91
CA ASN A 468 0.89 -19.97 -10.56
C ASN A 468 -0.54 -20.30 -11.01
N PHE A 469 -0.76 -21.49 -11.59
CA PHE A 469 -2.08 -21.94 -12.02
C PHE A 469 -3.05 -22.07 -10.83
N MET A 470 -2.61 -22.67 -9.72
CA MET A 470 -3.40 -22.74 -8.49
C MET A 470 -3.78 -21.36 -7.96
N LEU A 471 -2.82 -20.42 -7.90
CA LEU A 471 -3.06 -19.06 -7.42
C LEU A 471 -4.04 -18.30 -8.35
N VAL A 472 -3.98 -18.52 -9.66
CA VAL A 472 -4.93 -17.95 -10.62
C VAL A 472 -6.33 -18.51 -10.40
N ILE A 473 -6.48 -19.82 -10.22
CA ILE A 473 -7.79 -20.44 -9.91
C ILE A 473 -8.38 -19.85 -8.63
N LEU A 474 -7.59 -19.78 -7.55
CA LEU A 474 -8.06 -19.19 -6.29
C LEU A 474 -8.46 -17.72 -6.47
N THR A 475 -7.70 -16.95 -7.26
CA THR A 475 -8.02 -15.56 -7.58
C THR A 475 -9.37 -15.48 -8.29
N VAL A 476 -9.61 -16.31 -9.31
CA VAL A 476 -10.89 -16.35 -10.05
C VAL A 476 -12.04 -16.70 -9.11
N VAL A 477 -11.89 -17.75 -8.30
CA VAL A 477 -12.92 -18.22 -7.37
C VAL A 477 -13.31 -17.12 -6.37
N PHE A 478 -12.34 -16.53 -5.66
CA PHE A 478 -12.64 -15.49 -4.68
C PHE A 478 -13.15 -14.19 -5.32
N SER A 479 -12.62 -13.81 -6.47
CA SER A 479 -13.11 -12.63 -7.22
C SER A 479 -14.58 -12.78 -7.62
N LEU A 480 -14.97 -13.96 -8.12
CA LEU A 480 -16.35 -14.25 -8.49
C LEU A 480 -17.28 -14.27 -7.28
N ILE A 481 -16.85 -14.87 -6.16
CA ILE A 481 -17.64 -14.90 -4.91
C ILE A 481 -17.87 -13.48 -4.39
N VAL A 482 -16.82 -12.65 -4.33
CA VAL A 482 -16.92 -11.25 -3.88
C VAL A 482 -17.85 -10.46 -4.79
N THR A 483 -17.67 -10.56 -6.12
CA THR A 483 -18.49 -9.84 -7.10
C THR A 483 -19.97 -10.24 -6.99
N PHE A 484 -20.26 -11.54 -6.92
CA PHE A 484 -21.62 -12.04 -6.81
C PHE A 484 -22.28 -11.62 -5.49
N PHE A 485 -21.54 -11.72 -4.38
CA PHE A 485 -22.02 -11.29 -3.07
C PHE A 485 -22.39 -9.80 -3.07
N ILE A 486 -21.47 -8.93 -3.51
CA ILE A 486 -21.70 -7.48 -3.55
C ILE A 486 -22.89 -7.15 -4.45
N ARG A 487 -22.97 -7.75 -5.64
CA ARG A 487 -24.09 -7.55 -6.57
C ARG A 487 -25.43 -7.98 -5.97
N SER A 488 -25.46 -9.11 -5.25
CA SER A 488 -26.65 -9.59 -4.55
C SER A 488 -27.11 -8.60 -3.47
N GLN A 489 -26.18 -8.07 -2.69
CA GLN A 489 -26.47 -7.08 -1.64
C GLN A 489 -27.01 -5.76 -2.19
N ILE A 490 -26.43 -5.26 -3.30
CA ILE A 490 -26.94 -4.06 -3.99
C ILE A 490 -28.38 -4.28 -4.48
N LEU A 491 -28.66 -5.45 -5.08
CA LEU A 491 -29.99 -5.79 -5.58
C LEU A 491 -31.03 -5.92 -4.45
N GLN A 492 -30.66 -6.52 -3.32
CA GLN A 492 -31.54 -6.63 -2.15
C GLN A 492 -31.90 -5.25 -1.60
N ARG A 493 -30.91 -4.36 -1.40
CA ARG A 493 -31.16 -2.99 -0.94
C ARG A 493 -32.02 -2.17 -1.91
N SER A 494 -31.82 -2.34 -3.21
CA SER A 494 -32.66 -1.69 -4.22
C SER A 494 -34.12 -2.15 -4.14
N LYS A 495 -34.37 -3.41 -3.79
CA LYS A 495 -35.72 -3.93 -3.54
C LYS A 495 -36.31 -3.37 -2.24
N ASP A 496 -35.54 -3.39 -1.15
CA ASP A 496 -35.99 -2.88 0.15
C ASP A 496 -36.32 -1.37 0.12
N ALA A 497 -35.54 -0.59 -0.63
CA ALA A 497 -35.80 0.83 -0.84
C ALA A 497 -37.07 1.11 -1.67
N ARG A 498 -37.49 0.16 -2.53
CA ARG A 498 -38.76 0.27 -3.29
C ARG A 498 -39.97 -0.16 -2.47
N THR A 499 -39.80 -1.06 -1.49
CA THR A 499 -40.89 -1.50 -0.60
C THR A 499 -41.13 -0.57 0.59
N PHE A 500 -40.13 0.20 1.01
CA PHE A 500 -40.28 1.28 2.01
C PHE A 500 -39.95 2.64 1.39
N PRO A 501 -40.90 3.32 0.72
CA PRO A 501 -40.69 4.72 0.35
C PRO A 501 -40.55 5.53 1.64
N SER A 502 -39.33 5.96 1.92
CA SER A 502 -39.06 6.95 2.96
C SER A 502 -39.88 8.21 2.64
N ASN A 503 -40.70 8.65 3.59
CA ASN A 503 -41.53 9.87 3.53
C ASN A 503 -40.71 11.20 3.43
N TYR A 504 -39.44 11.15 3.02
CA TYR A 504 -38.51 12.29 2.92
C TYR A 504 -38.00 12.50 1.49
N GLN A 505 -38.89 12.45 0.49
CA GLN A 505 -38.58 12.88 -0.89
C GLN A 505 -39.24 14.21 -1.28
N THR A 506 -39.76 14.96 -0.32
CA THR A 506 -40.29 16.32 -0.54
C THR A 506 -39.85 17.26 0.57
N ILE A 507 -38.56 17.61 0.59
CA ILE A 507 -38.09 18.90 1.10
C ILE A 507 -36.97 19.36 0.16
#